data_AF-A0A5C6M4N0-F1
#
_entry.id   AF-A0A5C6M4N0-F1
#
_cell.length_a   1.000
_cell.length_b   1.000
_cell.length_c   1.000
_cell.angle_alpha   90.00
_cell.angle_beta   90.00
_cell.angle_gamma   90.00
#
_symmetry.space_group_name_H-M   'P 1'
#
loop_
_entity.id
_entity.type
_entity.pdbx_description
1 polymer ?
#
loop_
_entity_poly.entity_id
_entity_poly.type
_entity_poly.pdbx_seq_one_letter_code
_entity_poly.pdbx_strand_id
1 'polypeptide(L)'
;MLKPSPKKIDIGELKNFYRETYQNFPLNYILEDGVYPQTAWAVNSNRSYIQIDFNESKSTLIITCAIDNLVKGAGGQGLQNLDLIANAG
;
A
#
# COMPACT_ATOMS: atom_id res chain seq x y z
N MET A 1 -5.78 -31.20 -19.18
CA MET A 1 -5.56 -30.52 -17.89
C MET A 1 -6.43 -29.26 -17.90
N LEU A 2 -7.55 -29.25 -17.17
CA LEU A 2 -8.39 -28.05 -17.07
C LEU A 2 -7.62 -26.99 -16.29
N LYS A 3 -7.36 -25.82 -16.88
CA LYS A 3 -6.90 -24.66 -16.10
C LYS A 3 -8.01 -24.32 -15.10
N PRO A 4 -7.70 -24.09 -13.82
CA PRO A 4 -8.69 -23.61 -12.88
C PRO A 4 -9.32 -22.34 -13.46
N SER A 5 -10.65 -22.27 -13.43
CA SER A 5 -11.37 -21.06 -13.79
C SER A 5 -10.82 -19.90 -12.94
N PRO A 6 -10.49 -18.75 -13.54
CA PRO A 6 -9.93 -17.63 -12.79
C PRO A 6 -10.88 -17.29 -11.64
N LYS A 7 -10.36 -17.31 -10.41
CA LYS A 7 -11.10 -16.89 -9.23
C LYS A 7 -11.52 -15.44 -9.48
N LYS A 8 -12.82 -15.15 -9.46
CA LYS A 8 -13.31 -13.78 -9.56
C LYS A 8 -12.81 -13.05 -8.30
N ILE A 9 -11.92 -12.07 -8.48
CA ILE A 9 -11.46 -11.23 -7.38
C ILE A 9 -12.46 -10.10 -7.25
N ASP A 10 -13.06 -9.97 -6.07
CA ASP A 10 -13.81 -8.77 -5.71
C ASP A 10 -12.83 -7.66 -5.32
N ILE A 11 -12.97 -6.49 -5.95
CA ILE A 11 -12.13 -5.32 -5.63
C ILE A 11 -12.34 -4.86 -4.19
N GLY A 12 -13.57 -5.00 -3.66
CA GLY A 12 -13.90 -4.66 -2.27
C GLY A 12 -13.15 -5.54 -1.28
N GLU A 13 -13.24 -6.85 -1.46
CA GLU A 13 -12.46 -7.83 -0.69
C GLU A 13 -10.96 -7.55 -0.75
N LEU A 14 -10.42 -7.24 -1.94
CA LEU A 14 -9.00 -6.93 -2.10
C LEU A 14 -8.59 -5.65 -1.35
N LYS A 15 -9.38 -4.57 -1.44
CA LYS A 15 -9.09 -3.34 -0.71
C LYS A 15 -9.15 -3.54 0.80
N ASN A 16 -10.14 -4.32 1.27
CA ASN A 16 -10.25 -4.65 2.69
C ASN A 16 -9.04 -5.46 3.16
N PHE A 17 -8.58 -6.42 2.37
CA PHE A 17 -7.35 -7.16 2.67
C PHE A 17 -6.15 -6.23 2.87
N TYR A 18 -5.96 -5.22 2.01
CA TYR A 18 -4.88 -4.24 2.20
C TYR A 18 -5.09 -3.35 3.43
N ARG A 19 -6.31 -2.87 3.68
CA ARG A 19 -6.64 -2.08 4.88
C ARG A 19 -6.34 -2.86 6.16
N GLU A 20 -6.76 -4.12 6.22
CA GLU A 20 -6.49 -5.03 7.34
C GLU A 20 -5.00 -5.33 7.49
N THR A 21 -4.29 -5.55 6.38
CA THR A 21 -2.85 -5.79 6.39
C THR A 21 -2.08 -4.62 7.01
N TYR A 22 -2.48 -3.38 6.69
CA TYR A 22 -1.81 -2.17 7.16
C TYR A 22 -2.44 -1.55 8.42
N GLN A 23 -3.44 -2.17 9.05
CA GLN A 23 -4.18 -1.60 10.17
C GLN A 23 -3.30 -1.19 11.36
N ASN A 24 -2.23 -1.95 11.62
CA ASN A 24 -1.27 -1.70 12.69
C ASN A 24 -0.06 -0.87 12.25
N PHE A 25 -0.06 -0.36 11.01
CA PHE A 25 1.04 0.38 10.41
C PHE A 25 0.54 1.75 9.93
N PRO A 26 0.32 2.72 10.85
CA PRO A 26 -0.42 3.97 10.59
C PRO A 26 0.27 4.97 9.65
N LEU A 27 1.49 4.66 9.22
CA LEU A 27 2.21 5.43 8.21
C LEU A 27 1.89 4.98 6.79
N ASN A 28 1.09 3.93 6.60
CA ASN A 28 0.62 3.48 5.30
C ASN A 28 -0.86 3.80 5.14
N TYR A 29 -1.19 4.55 4.09
CA TYR A 29 -2.53 5.03 3.82
C TYR A 29 -3.07 4.31 2.59
N ILE A 30 -4.07 3.45 2.79
CA ILE A 30 -4.87 2.91 1.68
C ILE A 30 -5.89 3.98 1.30
N LEU A 31 -5.77 4.50 0.08
CA LEU A 31 -6.58 5.59 -0.42
C LEU A 31 -7.97 5.11 -0.86
N GLU A 32 -8.94 6.02 -0.75
CA GLU A 32 -10.28 5.82 -1.27
C GLU A 32 -10.31 5.79 -2.81
N ASP A 33 -11.41 5.28 -3.34
CA ASP A 33 -11.63 5.09 -4.77
C ASP A 33 -11.56 6.44 -5.52
N GLY A 34 -10.86 6.45 -6.65
CA GLY A 34 -10.63 7.65 -7.45
C GLY A 34 -9.58 8.63 -6.91
N VAL A 35 -9.00 8.36 -5.73
CA VAL A 35 -7.91 9.16 -5.16
C VAL A 35 -6.57 8.50 -5.46
N TYR A 36 -5.76 9.15 -6.29
CA TYR A 36 -4.44 8.62 -6.67
C TYR A 36 -3.31 9.29 -5.87
N PRO A 37 -2.24 8.54 -5.52
CA PRO A 37 -1.14 9.07 -4.75
C PRO A 37 -0.42 10.19 -5.50
N GLN A 38 -0.07 11.27 -4.79
CA GLN A 38 0.81 12.32 -5.30
C GLN A 38 2.11 12.32 -4.52
N THR A 39 3.24 12.40 -5.23
CA THR A 39 4.57 12.48 -4.59
C THR A 39 4.69 13.68 -3.65
N ALA A 40 4.04 14.81 -4.01
CA ALA A 40 3.96 16.01 -3.17
C ALA A 40 3.41 15.76 -1.76
N TRP A 41 2.49 14.79 -1.59
CA TRP A 41 1.92 14.45 -0.27
C TRP A 41 2.90 13.69 0.62
N ALA A 42 3.89 13.06 0.02
CA ALA A 42 4.87 12.23 0.71
C ALA A 42 6.15 13.00 1.07
N VAL A 43 6.42 14.14 0.43
CA VAL A 43 7.64 14.96 0.63
C VAL A 43 7.97 15.13 2.11
N ASN A 44 9.21 14.86 2.47
CA ASN A 44 9.76 14.95 3.83
C ASN A 44 8.97 14.16 4.87
N SER A 45 8.27 13.09 4.47
CA SER A 45 7.48 12.27 5.37
C SER A 45 7.85 10.80 5.28
N ASN A 46 7.67 10.08 6.38
CA ASN A 46 7.80 8.62 6.41
C ASN A 46 6.50 7.90 6.01
N ARG A 47 5.60 8.58 5.28
CA ARG A 47 4.28 8.05 4.89
C ARG A 47 4.33 7.39 3.52
N SER A 48 3.47 6.41 3.32
CA SER A 48 3.15 5.84 2.01
C SER A 48 1.67 6.03 1.71
N TYR A 49 1.36 6.39 0.48
CA TYR A 49 -0.02 6.52 0.00
C TYR A 49 -0.22 5.52 -1.13
N ILE A 50 -1.17 4.60 -0.96
CA ILE A 50 -1.35 3.43 -1.81
C ILE A 50 -2.77 3.45 -2.36
N GLN A 51 -2.90 3.40 -3.68
CA GLN A 51 -4.18 3.23 -4.37
C GLN A 51 -4.20 1.86 -5.05
N ILE A 52 -5.36 1.20 -4.98
CA ILE A 52 -5.59 -0.14 -5.52
C ILE A 52 -6.76 -0.04 -6.50
N ASP A 53 -6.50 -0.42 -7.75
CA ASP A 53 -7.48 -0.41 -8.83
C ASP A 53 -7.49 -1.75 -9.57
N PHE A 54 -8.62 -2.12 -10.16
CA PHE A 54 -8.72 -3.33 -10.94
C PHE A 54 -9.37 -3.04 -12.29
N ASN A 55 -8.58 -3.24 -13.34
CA ASN A 55 -9.09 -3.17 -14.70
C ASN A 55 -9.76 -4.50 -15.06
N GLU A 56 -11.08 -4.57 -14.92
CA GLU A 56 -11.87 -5.76 -15.24
C GLU A 56 -11.71 -6.21 -16.70
N SER A 57 -11.69 -5.26 -17.65
CA SER A 57 -11.59 -5.58 -19.09
C SER A 57 -10.28 -6.27 -19.47
N LYS A 58 -9.22 -6.00 -18.70
CA LYS A 58 -7.88 -6.58 -18.88
C LYS A 58 -7.51 -7.59 -17.80
N SER A 59 -8.43 -7.89 -16.87
CA SER A 59 -8.17 -8.71 -15.68
C SER A 59 -6.85 -8.34 -14.98
N THR A 60 -6.59 -7.03 -14.82
CA THR A 60 -5.29 -6.52 -14.35
C THR A 60 -5.46 -5.73 -13.05
N LEU A 61 -4.76 -6.15 -12.00
CA LEU A 61 -4.61 -5.38 -10.77
C LEU A 61 -3.55 -4.30 -10.95
N ILE A 62 -3.90 -3.06 -10.63
CA ILE A 62 -3.02 -1.90 -10.68
C ILE A 62 -2.88 -1.37 -9.26
N ILE A 63 -1.65 -1.30 -8.77
CA ILE A 63 -1.34 -0.71 -7.46
C ILE A 63 -0.39 0.44 -7.70
N THR A 64 -0.77 1.62 -7.25
CA THR A 64 0.06 2.83 -7.33
C THR A 64 0.46 3.25 -5.93
N CYS A 65 1.73 3.61 -5.73
CA CYS A 65 2.23 4.06 -4.43
C CYS A 65 3.09 5.32 -4.60
N ALA A 66 2.91 6.29 -3.71
CA ALA A 66 3.82 7.44 -3.58
C ALA A 66 4.46 7.46 -2.18
N ILE A 67 5.77 7.67 -2.17
CA ILE A 67 6.61 7.82 -0.98
C ILE A 67 7.64 8.93 -1.21
N ASP A 68 8.23 9.43 -0.14
CA ASP A 68 9.51 10.13 -0.22
C ASP A 68 10.64 9.10 -0.30
N ASN A 69 11.49 9.21 -1.32
CA ASN A 69 12.55 8.24 -1.60
C ASN A 69 13.72 8.32 -0.61
N LEU A 70 13.96 9.48 0.01
CA LEU A 70 15.04 9.66 0.99
C LEU A 70 14.59 9.37 2.42
N VAL A 71 13.31 9.66 2.73
CA VAL A 71 12.73 9.38 4.05
C VAL A 71 12.18 7.96 4.10
N LYS A 72 10.98 7.72 3.57
CA LYS A 72 10.35 6.38 3.60
C LYS A 72 11.10 5.34 2.78
N GLY A 73 11.76 5.76 1.70
CA GLY A 73 12.60 4.89 0.87
C GLY A 73 13.97 4.57 1.47
N ALA A 74 14.44 5.31 2.47
CA ALA A 74 15.75 5.09 3.08
C ALA A 74 15.77 5.39 4.59
N GLY A 75 16.18 6.60 4.99
CA GLY A 75 16.57 6.88 6.38
C GLY A 75 15.42 6.76 7.39
N GLY A 76 14.22 7.22 7.00
CA GLY A 76 13.02 7.15 7.83
C GLY A 76 12.56 5.71 8.09
N GLN A 77 12.68 4.81 7.11
CA GLN A 77 12.39 3.40 7.33
C GLN A 77 13.44 2.73 8.23
N GLY A 78 14.71 3.13 8.13
CA GLY A 78 15.76 2.69 9.04
C GLY A 78 15.47 3.07 10.50
N LEU A 79 15.04 4.31 10.75
CA LEU A 79 14.61 4.75 12.08
C LEU A 79 13.37 4.00 12.57
N GLN A 80 12.38 3.77 11.70
CA GLN A 80 11.20 2.98 12.06
C GLN A 80 11.56 1.54 12.44
N ASN A 81 12.52 0.92 11.75
CA ASN A 81 13.01 -0.42 12.11
C ASN A 81 13.73 -0.42 13.48
N LEU A 82 14.56 0.59 13.74
CA LEU A 82 15.24 0.73 15.04
C LEU A 82 14.22 0.90 16.18
N ASP A 83 13.20 1.72 15.97
CA ASP A 83 12.13 1.93 16.95
C ASP A 83 11.41 0.62 17.30
N LEU A 84 11.08 -0.18 16.28
CA LEU A 84 10.50 -1.52 16.49
C LEU A 84 11.44 -2.45 17.25
N ILE A 85 12.75 -2.42 16.99
CA ILE A 85 13.72 -3.26 17.70
C ILE A 85 13.88 -2.81 19.17
N ALA A 86 13.93 -1.51 19.40
CA ALA A 86 14.17 -0.93 20.73
C ALA A 86 12.94 -1.02 21.63
N ASN A 87 11.74 -0.90 21.06
CA ASN A 87 10.47 -0.93 21.79
C ASN A 87 9.72 -2.26 21.67
N ALA A 88 10.28 -3.28 21.00
CA ALA A 88 9.80 -4.66 21.10
C ALA A 88 10.21 -5.26 22.45
N GLY A 89 9.49 -4.85 23.50
CA GLY A 89 9.52 -5.43 24.85
C GLY A 89 8.12 -5.79 25.30
#